data_AF-A0A356N6D6-F1
#
_entry.id   AF-A0A356N6D6-F1
#
_cell.length_a   1.000
_cell.length_b   1.000
_cell.length_c   1.000
_cell.angle_alpha   90.00
_cell.angle_beta   90.00
_cell.angle_gamma   90.00
#
_symmetry.space_group_name_H-M   'P 1'
#
loop_
_entity.id
_entity.type
_entity.pdbx_description
1 polymer ?
#
loop_
_entity_poly.entity_id
_entity_poly.type
_entity_poly.pdbx_seq_one_letter_code
_entity_poly.pdbx_strand_id
1 'polypeptide(L)' 'MKQKITKNILILEIAERYPRLADILVEKYGFHCLGCSMSAVETLAEGAMGHGMSKKEVEEMVTELNDLVNKEDGDRKKK' A
#
# COMPACT_ATOMS: atom_id res chain seq x y z
N MET A 1 17.35 6.91 2.94
CA MET A 1 16.94 6.56 1.57
C MET A 1 15.42 6.37 1.59
N LYS A 2 14.68 7.11 0.77
CA LYS A 2 13.21 7.01 0.69
C LYS A 2 12.85 5.64 0.12
N GLN A 3 12.29 4.75 0.94
CA GLN A 3 11.77 3.47 0.49
C GLN A 3 10.53 3.73 -0.37
N LYS A 4 10.67 3.61 -1.69
CA LYS A 4 9.60 3.87 -2.66
C LYS A 4 8.65 2.68 -2.69
N ILE A 5 7.36 2.92 -2.45
CA ILE A 5 6.31 1.93 -2.70
C ILE A 5 6.27 1.68 -4.21
N THR A 6 6.28 0.42 -4.63
CA THR A 6 6.14 0.05 -6.05
C THR A 6 4.97 -0.91 -6.20
N LYS A 7 4.40 -1.00 -7.41
CA LYS A 7 3.26 -1.88 -7.69
C LYS A 7 3.55 -3.38 -7.45
N ASN A 8 4.82 -3.77 -7.48
CA ASN A 8 5.29 -5.15 -7.25
C ASN A 8 5.63 -5.42 -5.77
N ILE A 9 5.48 -4.44 -4.88
CA ILE A 9 5.70 -4.68 -3.45
C ILE A 9 4.61 -5.62 -2.94
N LEU A 10 4.96 -6.51 -2.02
CA LEU A 10 3.96 -7.31 -1.32
C LEU A 10 3.10 -6.42 -0.44
N ILE A 11 1.81 -6.70 -0.40
CA ILE A 11 0.88 -5.92 0.41
C ILE A 11 1.24 -6.06 1.90
N LEU A 12 1.65 -7.26 2.32
CA LEU A 12 2.10 -7.52 3.69
C LEU A 12 3.32 -6.66 4.08
N GLU A 13 4.29 -6.50 3.17
CA GLU A 13 5.46 -5.64 3.39
C GLU A 13 5.08 -4.18 3.57
N ILE A 14 4.02 -3.70 2.90
CA ILE A 14 3.48 -2.36 3.16
C ILE A 14 2.91 -2.30 4.58
N ALA A 15 2.11 -3.28 4.98
CA ALA A 15 1.48 -3.30 6.29
C ALA A 15 2.49 -3.38 7.44
N GLU A 16 3.56 -4.16 7.29
CA GLU A 16 4.63 -4.27 8.28
C GLU A 16 5.48 -3.00 8.39
N ARG A 17 5.83 -2.38 7.26
CA ARG A 17 6.69 -1.18 7.24
C ARG A 17 5.93 0.12 7.50
N TYR A 18 4.67 0.16 7.09
CA TYR A 18 3.80 1.32 7.09
C TYR A 18 2.37 0.94 7.55
N PRO A 19 2.18 0.64 8.85
CA PRO A 19 0.89 0.19 9.38
C PRO A 19 -0.26 1.15 9.06
N ARG A 20 0.01 2.46 9.02
CA ARG A 20 -0.98 3.48 8.64
C ARG A 20 -1.41 3.41 7.17
N LEU A 21 -0.51 2.99 6.27
CA LEU A 21 -0.89 2.75 4.88
C LEU A 21 -1.75 1.49 4.75
N ALA A 22 -1.59 0.52 5.65
CA ALA A 22 -2.47 -0.65 5.71
C ALA A 22 -3.92 -0.21 5.97
N ASP A 23 -4.14 0.71 6.92
CA ASP A 23 -5.48 1.27 7.18
C ASP A 23 -6.07 1.91 5.92
N ILE A 24 -5.27 2.68 5.18
CA ILE A 24 -5.72 3.32 3.92
C ILE A 24 -6.06 2.28 2.85
N LEU A 25 -5.25 1.22 2.73
CA LEU A 25 -5.54 0.11 1.81
C LEU A 25 -6.86 -0.60 2.16
N VAL A 26 -7.15 -0.77 3.45
CA VAL A 26 -8.42 -1.34 3.92
C VAL A 26 -9.58 -0.37 3.65
N GLU A 27 -9.52 0.84 4.21
CA GLU A 27 -10.63 1.80 4.23
C GLU A 27 -10.96 2.38 2.86
N LYS A 28 -9.94 2.69 2.05
CA LYS A 28 -10.12 3.38 0.76
C LYS A 28 -10.14 2.43 -0.43
N TYR A 29 -9.32 1.39 -0.38
CA TYR A 29 -9.08 0.48 -1.50
C TYR A 29 -9.72 -0.91 -1.30
N GLY A 30 -10.35 -1.16 -0.15
CA GLY A 30 -11.14 -2.36 0.09
C GLY A 30 -10.31 -3.63 0.29
N PHE A 31 -9.03 -3.50 0.67
CA PHE A 31 -8.15 -4.64 1.00
C PHE A 31 -8.51 -5.26 2.36
N HIS A 32 -9.79 -5.52 2.64
CA HIS A 32 -10.21 -6.15 3.90
C HIS A 32 -9.64 -7.57 4.07
N CYS A 33 -9.14 -8.15 2.99
CA CYS A 33 -8.49 -9.46 2.95
C CYS A 33 -7.03 -9.46 3.44
N LEU A 34 -6.47 -8.36 3.94
CA LEU A 34 -5.07 -8.29 4.44
C LEU A 34 -4.66 -9.41 5.42
N GLY A 35 -5.62 -10.08 6.09
CA GLY A 35 -5.39 -11.22 6.98
C GLY A 35 -5.65 -12.61 6.37
N CYS A 36 -6.00 -12.70 5.08
CA CYS A 36 -6.23 -13.97 4.38
C CYS A 36 -4.90 -14.58 3.93
N SER A 37 -4.77 -15.90 4.01
CA SER A 37 -3.56 -16.64 3.62
C SER A 37 -3.10 -16.38 2.17
N MET A 38 -3.99 -15.94 1.27
CA MET A 38 -3.62 -15.54 -0.09
C MET A 38 -2.93 -14.17 -0.16
N SER A 39 -3.29 -13.22 0.71
CA SER A 39 -2.73 -11.87 0.70
C SER A 39 -1.27 -11.80 1.20
N ALA A 40 -0.77 -12.88 1.82
CA ALA A 40 0.62 -12.99 2.23
C ALA A 40 1.62 -13.06 1.05
N VAL A 41 1.17 -13.51 -0.13
CA VAL A 41 2.00 -13.65 -1.34
C VAL A 41 1.57 -12.72 -2.48
N GLU A 42 0.56 -11.90 -2.25
CA GLU A 42 -0.03 -11.04 -3.27
C GLU A 42 0.70 -9.69 -3.36
N THR A 43 1.01 -9.27 -4.58
CA THR A 43 1.55 -7.93 -4.83
C THR A 43 0.43 -6.89 -4.78
N LEU A 44 0.80 -5.64 -4.49
CA LEU A 44 -0.16 -4.53 -4.46
C LEU A 44 -0.96 -4.41 -5.76
N ALA A 45 -0.29 -4.60 -6.91
CA ALA A 45 -0.96 -4.58 -8.21
C ALA A 45 -1.93 -5.75 -8.39
N GLU A 46 -1.51 -6.96 -8.04
CA GLU A 46 -2.36 -8.16 -8.20
C GLU A 46 -3.60 -8.08 -7.32
N GLY A 47 -3.46 -7.68 -6.06
CA GLY A 47 -4.61 -7.50 -5.18
C GLY A 47 -5.54 -6.40 -5.67
N ALA A 48 -5.00 -5.25 -6.06
CA ALA A 48 -5.82 -4.16 -6.60
C ALA A 48 -6.60 -4.59 -7.86
N MET A 49 -5.93 -5.28 -8.79
CA MET A 49 -6.57 -5.79 -10.00
C MET A 49 -7.57 -6.90 -9.70
N GLY A 50 -7.31 -7.77 -8.71
CA GLY A 50 -8.24 -8.79 -8.23
C GLY A 50 -9.52 -8.20 -7.62
N HIS A 51 -9.41 -6.99 -7.08
CA HIS A 51 -10.53 -6.17 -6.59
C HIS A 51 -11.18 -5.30 -7.69
N GLY A 52 -10.80 -5.48 -8.96
CA GLY A 52 -11.42 -4.82 -10.11
C GLY A 52 -10.82 -3.47 -10.51
N MET A 53 -9.68 -3.08 -9.93
CA MET A 53 -9.00 -1.83 -10.29
C MET A 53 -8.29 -1.94 -11.63
N SER A 54 -8.37 -0.86 -12.40
CA SER A 54 -7.63 -0.70 -13.65
C SER A 54 -6.15 -0.40 -13.38
N LYS A 55 -5.28 -0.70 -14.35
CA LYS A 55 -3.85 -0.36 -14.27
C LYS A 55 -3.60 1.11 -13.88
N LYS A 56 -4.43 2.03 -14.39
CA LYS A 56 -4.36 3.45 -14.07
C LYS A 56 -4.63 3.72 -12.59
N GLU A 57 -5.67 3.12 -12.03
CA GLU A 57 -6.05 3.27 -10.62
C GLU A 57 -4.95 2.72 -9.70
N VAL A 58 -4.30 1.61 -10.10
CA VAL A 58 -3.12 1.08 -9.39
C VAL A 58 -1.96 2.08 -9.39
N GLU A 59 -1.69 2.76 -10.50
CA GLU A 59 -0.62 3.76 -10.56
C GLU A 59 -0.94 5.02 -9.73
N GLU A 60 -2.21 5.45 -9.72
CA GLU A 60 -2.70 6.54 -8.87
C GLU A 60 -2.57 6.18 -7.38
N MET A 61 -2.97 4.96 -7.00
CA MET A 61 -2.78 4.43 -5.64
C MET A 61 -1.31 4.41 -5.23
N VAL A 62 -0.42 3.85 -6.05
CA VAL A 62 1.03 3.82 -5.74
C VAL A 62 1.58 5.23 -5.56
N THR A 63 1.15 6.18 -6.38
CA THR A 63 1.57 7.58 -6.28
C THR A 63 1.12 8.20 -4.96
N GLU A 64 -0.14 8.00 -4.59
CA GLU A 64 -0.70 8.49 -3.32
C GLU A 64 0.02 7.88 -2.11
N LEU A 65 0.23 6.56 -2.10
CA LEU A 65 0.97 5.88 -1.02
C LEU A 65 2.38 6.46 -0.87
N ASN A 66 3.09 6.71 -1.96
CA ASN A 66 4.41 7.34 -1.91
C ASN A 66 4.36 8.78 -1.37
N ASP A 67 3.34 9.56 -1.71
CA ASP A 67 3.15 10.91 -1.17
C ASP A 67 2.94 10.88 0.36
N LEU A 68 2.15 9.92 0.84
CA LEU A 68 1.92 9.70 2.27
C LEU A 68 3.19 9.27 3.00
N VAL A 69 3.98 8.34 2.44
CA VAL A 69 5.30 7.98 3.00
C VAL A 69 6.21 9.20 3.12
N ASN A 70 6.23 10.07 2.09
CA ASN A 70 7.03 11.28 2.11
C ASN A 70 6.57 12.29 3.18
N LYS A 71 5.27 12.38 3.43
CA LYS A 71 4.70 13.22 4.49
C LYS A 71 5.03 12.68 5.89
N GLU A 72 4.99 11.37 6.08
CA GLU A 72 5.28 10.74 7.37
C GLU A 72 6.77 10.74 7.77
N ASP A 73 7.70 10.62 6.82
CA ASP A 73 9.15 10.77 7.11
C ASP A 73 9.48 12.18 7.64
N GLY A 74 8.68 13.18 7.27
CA GLY A 74 8.75 14.54 7.80
C GLY A 74 8.22 14.68 9.23
N ASP A 75 7.27 13.83 9.64
CA ASP A 75 6.61 13.89 10.95
C ASP A 75 7.37 13.07 12.02
N ARG A 76 7.98 11.93 11.63
CA ARG A 76 8.83 11.12 12.53
C ARG A 76 10.12 11.81 12.99
N LYS A 77 10.57 12.88 12.32
CA LYS A 77 11.75 13.68 12.73
C LYS A 77 11.45 14.78 13.75
N LYS A 78 10.18 15.01 14.10
CA LYS A 78 9.76 16.08 15.02
C LYS A 78 9.45 15.61 16.45
N LYS A 79 9.71 14.35 16.79
CA LYS A 79 9.46 13.79 18.12
C LYS A 79 10.76 13.42 18.83
#